data_AF-U1R281-F1
#
_entry.id   AF-U1R281-F1
#
_cell.length_a   1.000
_cell.length_b   1.000
_cell.length_c   1.000
_cell.angle_alpha   90.00
_cell.angle_beta   90.00
_cell.angle_gamma   90.00
#
_symmetry.space_group_name_H-M   'P 1'
#
loop_
_entity.id
_entity.type
_entity.pdbx_description
1 polymer ?
#
loop_
_entity_poly.entity_id
_entity_poly.type
_entity_poly.pdbx_seq_one_letter_code
_entity_poly.pdbx_strand_id
1 'polypeptide(L)' 'MQPRDLSAHAPYVPGKGIEEVARDLGVEPADLVKLSSNENPHGPSPAA' A
#
# COMPACT_ATOMS: atom_id res chain seq x y z
N MET A 1 21.63 26.08 -8.82
CA MET A 1 21.18 24.70 -9.07
C MET A 1 20.33 24.68 -10.33
N GLN A 2 20.48 23.68 -11.19
CA GLN A 2 19.57 23.43 -12.32
C GLN A 2 18.64 22.27 -11.93
N PRO A 3 17.32 22.50 -11.78
CA PRO A 3 16.38 21.41 -11.49
C PRO A 3 16.27 20.46 -12.69
N ARG A 4 16.03 19.17 -12.42
CA ARG A 4 15.77 18.18 -13.47
C ARG A 4 14.35 18.36 -14.02
N ASP A 5 14.17 18.04 -15.29
CA ASP A 5 12.84 17.93 -15.89
C ASP A 5 12.14 16.66 -15.38
N LEU A 6 10.97 16.82 -14.78
CA LEU A 6 10.13 15.74 -14.27
C LEU A 6 8.86 15.53 -15.09
N SER A 7 8.68 16.23 -16.22
CA SER A 7 7.44 16.21 -17.03
C SER A 7 7.01 14.82 -17.50
N ALA A 8 7.96 13.88 -17.62
CA ALA A 8 7.69 12.48 -17.96
C ALA A 8 7.21 11.60 -16.78
N HIS A 9 7.28 12.09 -15.54
CA HIS A 9 6.88 11.32 -14.36
C HIS A 9 5.37 11.46 -14.13
N ALA A 10 4.74 10.34 -13.75
CA ALA A 10 3.40 10.41 -13.19
C ALA A 10 3.43 11.04 -11.79
N PRO A 11 2.42 11.84 -11.42
CA PRO A 11 2.24 12.26 -10.03
C PRO A 11 2.16 11.03 -9.12
N TYR A 12 2.78 11.14 -7.94
CA TYR A 12 2.68 10.10 -6.93
C TYR A 12 1.23 9.98 -6.43
N VAL A 13 0.71 8.76 -6.48
CA VAL A 13 -0.58 8.42 -5.87
C VAL A 13 -0.31 7.44 -4.74
N PRO A 14 -0.60 7.79 -3.47
CA PRO A 14 -0.44 6.86 -2.37
C PRO A 14 -1.40 5.67 -2.54
N GLY A 15 -0.94 4.49 -2.15
CA GLY A 15 -1.81 3.31 -2.08
C GLY A 15 -2.92 3.51 -1.05
N LYS A 16 -4.11 2.96 -1.33
CA LYS A 16 -5.24 2.99 -0.39
C LYS A 16 -4.97 2.15 0.86
N GLY A 17 -5.46 2.63 2.00
CA GLY A 17 -5.45 1.89 3.26
C GLY A 17 -6.51 0.79 3.30
N ILE A 18 -6.36 -0.16 4.22
CA ILE A 18 -7.29 -1.28 4.37
C ILE A 18 -8.69 -0.80 4.74
N GLU A 19 -8.80 0.25 5.56
CA GLU A 19 -10.07 0.85 6.01
C GLU A 19 -10.81 1.55 4.86
N GLU A 20 -10.06 2.19 3.95
CA GLU A 20 -10.63 2.84 2.78
C GLU A 20 -11.19 1.80 1.81
N VAL A 21 -10.41 0.75 1.52
CA VAL A 21 -10.83 -0.34 0.64
C VAL A 21 -12.03 -1.09 1.23
N ALA A 22 -12.02 -1.37 2.53
CA ALA A 22 -13.14 -2.02 3.21
C ALA A 22 -14.45 -1.21 3.10
N ARG A 23 -14.36 0.11 3.30
CA ARG A 23 -15.50 1.02 3.12
C ARG A 23 -16.03 1.03 1.69
N ASP A 24 -15.14 1.09 0.70
CA ASP A 24 -15.50 1.09 -0.72
C ASP A 24 -16.19 -0.22 -1.14
N LEU A 25 -15.82 -1.34 -0.52
CA LEU A 25 -16.36 -2.68 -0.80
C LEU A 25 -17.55 -3.07 0.09
N GLY A 26 -17.83 -2.33 1.16
CA GLY A 26 -18.91 -2.63 2.10
C GLY A 26 -18.67 -3.89 2.94
N VAL A 27 -17.41 -4.16 3.31
CA VAL A 27 -17.01 -5.31 4.13
C VAL A 27 -16.27 -4.85 5.38
N GLU A 28 -16.15 -5.73 6.38
CA GLU A 28 -15.31 -5.43 7.53
C GLU A 28 -13.83 -5.50 7.15
N PRO A 29 -12.97 -4.58 7.61
CA PRO A 29 -11.53 -4.62 7.30
C PRO A 29 -10.86 -5.94 7.71
N ALA A 30 -11.37 -6.59 8.76
CA ALA A 30 -10.87 -7.87 9.25
C ALA A 30 -11.12 -9.04 8.28
N ASP A 31 -12.06 -8.89 7.34
CA ASP A 31 -12.34 -9.90 6.32
C ASP A 31 -11.40 -9.80 5.10
N LEU A 32 -10.57 -8.75 5.03
CA LEU A 32 -9.64 -8.53 3.92
C LEU A 32 -8.28 -9.19 4.17
N VAL A 33 -7.77 -9.88 3.14
CA VAL A 33 -6.40 -10.40 3.12
C VAL A 33 -5.51 -9.51 2.26
N LYS A 34 -4.46 -8.94 2.86
CA LYS A 34 -3.51 -8.04 2.17
C LYS A 34 -2.47 -8.84 1.38
N LEU A 35 -2.38 -8.59 0.06
CA LEU A 35 -1.41 -9.20 -0.85
C LEU A 35 -0.58 -8.17 -1.66
N SER A 36 -0.68 -6.88 -1.32
CA SER A 36 -0.20 -5.77 -2.18
C SER A 36 1.22 -5.25 -1.90
N SER A 37 1.89 -5.71 -0.84
CA SER A 37 3.16 -5.13 -0.37
C SER A 37 4.34 -6.12 -0.35
N ASN A 38 4.17 -7.33 -0.87
CA ASN A 38 5.18 -8.40 -0.81
C ASN A 38 5.71 -8.66 0.62
N GLU A 39 4.87 -8.43 1.63
CA GLU A 39 5.20 -8.68 3.03
C GLU A 39 5.26 -10.18 3.30
N ASN A 40 6.09 -10.59 4.27
CA ASN A 40 6.10 -11.98 4.72
C ASN A 40 4.78 -12.25 5.48
N PRO A 41 3.91 -13.16 5.01
CA PRO A 41 2.65 -13.47 5.70
C PRO A 41 2.86 -14.09 7.09
N HIS A 42 4.06 -14.61 7.38
CA HIS A 42 4.43 -15.14 8.69
C HIS A 42 4.96 -14.07 9.66
N GLY A 43 5.02 -12.81 9.25
CA GLY A 43 5.59 -11.74 10.05
C GLY A 43 7.13 -11.76 10.11
N PRO A 44 7.73 -11.03 11.07
CA PRO A 44 9.18 -11.03 11.27
C PRO A 44 9.70 -12.40 11.76
N SER A 45 11.00 -12.64 11.62
CA SER A 45 11.65 -13.80 12.21
C SER A 45 11.46 -13.80 13.74
N PRO A 46 11.14 -14.94 14.38
CA PRO A 46 11.06 -15.02 15.84
C PRO A 46 12.35 -14.65 16.58
N ALA A 47 13.50 -14.66 15.90
CA ALA A 47 14.81 -14.36 16.45
C ALA A 47 15.32 -12.93 16.15
N ALA A 48 14.46 -12.06 15.61
CA ALA A 48 14.78 -10.67 15.27
C ALA A 48 14.82 -9.74 16.48
#